data_AF-A0A813M3K1-F1
#
_entry.id   AF-A0A813M3K1-F1
#
_cell.length_a   1.000
_cell.length_b   1.000
_cell.length_c   1.000
_cell.angle_alpha   90.00
_cell.angle_beta   90.00
_cell.angle_gamma   90.00
#
_symmetry.space_group_name_H-M   'P 1'
#
loop_
_entity.id
_entity.type
_entity.pdbx_description
1 polymer ?
#
loop_
_entity_poly.entity_id
_entity_poly.type
_entity_poly.pdbx_seq_one_letter_code
_entity_poly.pdbx_strand_id
1 'polypeptide(L)'
;MCSENFPHYLFVSKGKRLLGKCLPSFNLHQTKQILGYFMQYIYIISKNNISLDEIYTQISYAIDTQKFNDLIQIVQQFVLLYSRQSNQIYKTIFLNKFGLTYLLKFFSKSELINQDDFDNEVKSIWSSFLNLVLNGLLLIDEDDLNNGITNSKGSKWNVYETYQLNFNTILKNFDVNMDLWTKNEGKLKELFTQFADDEQIF
;
A
#
# COMPACT_ATOMS: atom_id res chain seq x y z
N MET A 1 13.82 -18.38 -0.57
CA MET A 1 13.03 -18.64 0.65
C MET A 1 11.81 -19.45 0.24
N CYS A 2 11.42 -20.47 0.99
CA CYS A 2 10.14 -21.16 0.76
C CYS A 2 9.01 -20.18 1.10
N SER A 3 8.25 -19.72 0.10
CA SER A 3 7.17 -18.74 0.24
C SER A 3 6.17 -19.13 1.32
N GLU A 4 5.83 -20.42 1.40
CA GLU A 4 4.87 -20.98 2.35
C GLU A 4 5.23 -20.72 3.82
N ASN A 5 6.52 -20.58 4.13
CA ASN A 5 6.99 -20.38 5.50
C ASN A 5 7.14 -18.89 5.87
N PHE A 6 7.00 -17.97 4.93
CA PHE A 6 7.19 -16.54 5.19
C PHE A 6 6.32 -16.01 6.35
N PRO A 7 5.00 -16.30 6.40
CA PRO A 7 4.16 -15.84 7.52
C PRO A 7 4.64 -16.35 8.87
N HIS A 8 5.12 -17.60 8.96
CA HIS A 8 5.62 -18.19 10.21
C HIS A 8 6.77 -17.39 10.82
N TYR A 9 7.65 -16.81 10.00
CA TYR A 9 8.71 -15.94 10.49
C TYR A 9 8.18 -14.62 11.08
N LEU A 10 7.04 -14.12 10.60
CA LEU A 10 6.44 -12.88 11.08
C LEU A 10 5.73 -13.05 12.43
N PHE A 11 5.26 -14.27 12.76
CA PHE A 11 4.71 -14.57 14.09
C PHE A 11 5.77 -14.54 15.21
N VAL A 12 7.05 -14.66 14.86
CA VAL A 12 8.15 -14.68 15.83
C VAL A 12 8.83 -13.31 15.87
N SER A 13 8.87 -12.67 17.04
CA SER A 13 9.49 -11.33 17.20
C SER A 13 10.96 -11.30 16.76
N LYS A 14 11.72 -12.36 17.04
CA LYS A 14 13.12 -12.50 16.57
C LYS A 14 13.20 -12.63 15.04
N GLY A 15 12.23 -13.30 14.41
CA GLY A 15 12.14 -13.42 12.96
C GLY A 15 11.91 -12.07 12.28
N LYS A 16 10.96 -11.28 12.79
CA LYS A 16 10.70 -9.90 12.33
C LYS A 16 11.94 -9.02 12.44
N ARG A 17 12.57 -8.97 13.62
CA ARG A 17 13.78 -8.17 13.85
C ARG A 17 14.94 -8.59 12.94
N LEU A 18 15.11 -9.89 12.72
CA LEU A 18 16.11 -10.40 11.79
C LEU A 18 15.81 -9.92 10.36
N LEU A 19 14.55 -10.03 9.91
CA LEU A 19 14.15 -9.53 8.60
C LEU A 19 14.43 -8.04 8.45
N GLY A 20 14.09 -7.22 9.45
CA GLY A 20 14.39 -5.78 9.46
C GLY A 20 15.88 -5.47 9.35
N LYS A 21 16.76 -6.30 9.93
CA LYS A 21 18.22 -6.15 9.80
C LYS A 21 18.75 -6.64 8.45
N CYS A 22 18.12 -7.65 7.86
CA CYS A 22 18.56 -8.23 6.59
C CYS A 22 18.08 -7.40 5.38
N LEU A 23 16.89 -6.80 5.45
CA LEU A 23 16.27 -6.10 4.33
C LEU A 23 17.20 -5.04 3.68
N PRO A 24 17.94 -4.20 4.45
CA PRO A 24 18.90 -3.25 3.86
C PRO A 24 20.09 -3.88 3.14
N SER A 25 20.40 -5.15 3.41
CA SER A 25 21.52 -5.88 2.81
C SER A 25 21.12 -6.73 1.60
N PHE A 26 19.82 -6.86 1.33
CA PHE A 26 19.33 -7.63 0.21
C PHE A 26 19.57 -6.91 -1.11
N ASN A 27 19.84 -7.67 -2.17
CA ASN A 27 19.86 -7.12 -3.52
C ASN A 27 18.42 -6.79 -3.98
N LEU A 28 18.29 -6.08 -5.11
CA LEU A 28 16.99 -5.64 -5.63
C LEU A 28 16.02 -6.81 -5.83
N HIS A 29 16.50 -7.94 -6.39
CA HIS A 29 15.67 -9.12 -6.63
C HIS A 29 15.15 -9.74 -5.33
N GLN A 30 16.02 -9.92 -4.32
CA GLN A 30 15.63 -10.43 -3.01
C GLN A 30 14.64 -9.49 -2.32
N THR A 31 14.89 -8.18 -2.40
CA THR A 31 14.02 -7.15 -1.84
C THR A 31 12.64 -7.22 -2.45
N LYS A 32 12.55 -7.26 -3.79
CA LYS A 32 11.30 -7.45 -4.53
C LYS A 32 10.55 -8.70 -4.08
N GLN A 33 11.24 -9.83 -3.93
CA GLN A 33 10.61 -11.07 -3.47
C GLN A 33 9.98 -10.91 -2.08
N ILE A 34 10.68 -10.28 -1.13
CA ILE A 34 10.17 -10.04 0.22
C ILE A 34 8.96 -9.10 0.20
N LEU A 35 9.00 -8.02 -0.58
CA LEU A 35 7.87 -7.10 -0.76
C LEU A 35 6.67 -7.82 -1.41
N GLY A 36 6.92 -8.71 -2.37
CA GLY A 36 5.91 -9.61 -2.94
C GLY A 36 5.26 -10.49 -1.87
N TYR A 37 6.04 -11.08 -0.97
CA TYR A 37 5.48 -11.89 0.12
C TYR A 37 4.64 -11.08 1.11
N PHE A 38 5.06 -9.85 1.46
CA PHE A 38 4.21 -8.97 2.27
C PHE A 38 2.87 -8.71 1.58
N MET A 39 2.88 -8.47 0.26
CA MET A 39 1.67 -8.24 -0.53
C MET A 39 0.78 -9.48 -0.61
N GLN A 40 1.37 -10.65 -0.86
CA GLN A 40 0.67 -11.94 -0.93
C GLN A 40 0.00 -12.28 0.42
N TYR A 41 0.71 -12.09 1.52
CA TYR A 41 0.26 -12.48 2.87
C TYR A 41 -0.36 -11.33 3.67
N ILE A 42 -0.68 -10.20 3.04
CA ILE A 42 -1.21 -9.01 3.71
C ILE A 42 -2.48 -9.31 4.52
N TYR A 43 -3.38 -10.18 4.03
CA TYR A 43 -4.54 -10.62 4.79
C TYR A 43 -4.17 -11.43 6.04
N ILE A 44 -3.20 -12.35 5.97
CA ILE A 44 -2.77 -13.15 7.13
C ILE A 44 -2.16 -12.22 8.20
N ILE A 45 -1.32 -11.27 7.77
CA ILE A 45 -0.72 -10.26 8.64
C ILE A 45 -1.81 -9.45 9.34
N SER A 46 -2.81 -9.02 8.55
CA SER A 46 -3.90 -8.17 9.03
C SER A 46 -4.84 -8.91 9.99
N LYS A 47 -5.32 -10.09 9.58
CA LYS A 47 -6.24 -10.93 10.37
C LYS A 47 -5.65 -11.31 11.73
N ASN A 48 -4.35 -11.57 11.79
CA ASN A 48 -3.67 -11.98 13.02
C ASN A 48 -3.04 -10.80 13.77
N ASN A 49 -3.27 -9.56 13.36
CA ASN A 49 -2.70 -8.34 13.95
C ASN A 49 -1.18 -8.45 14.19
N ILE A 50 -0.45 -8.99 13.20
CA ILE A 50 1.00 -9.13 13.31
C ILE A 50 1.61 -7.72 13.24
N SER A 51 2.10 -7.22 14.38
CA SER A 51 2.81 -5.94 14.43
C SER A 51 4.15 -6.01 13.71
N LEU A 52 4.37 -5.04 12.83
CA LEU A 52 5.60 -4.82 12.04
C LEU A 52 6.19 -3.42 12.29
N ASP A 53 5.75 -2.74 13.34
CA ASP A 53 6.13 -1.37 13.71
C ASP A 53 7.66 -1.18 13.73
N GLU A 54 8.40 -2.11 14.34
CA GLU A 54 9.86 -2.04 14.49
C GLU A 54 10.63 -2.13 13.16
N ILE A 55 10.00 -2.65 12.10
CA ILE A 55 10.67 -2.89 10.81
C ILE A 55 10.05 -2.11 9.65
N TYR A 56 9.02 -1.32 9.92
CA TYR A 56 8.26 -0.65 8.88
C TYR A 56 9.11 0.35 8.10
N THR A 57 9.99 1.09 8.77
CA THR A 57 10.90 2.04 8.12
C THR A 57 11.77 1.37 7.05
N GLN A 58 12.30 0.18 7.34
CA GLN A 58 13.10 -0.58 6.38
C GLN A 58 12.23 -1.08 5.22
N ILE A 59 10.99 -1.50 5.49
CA ILE A 59 10.02 -1.90 4.44
C ILE A 59 9.69 -0.71 3.54
N SER A 60 9.39 0.45 4.12
CA SER A 60 9.07 1.69 3.39
C SER A 60 10.24 2.09 2.47
N TYR A 61 11.46 2.09 3.01
CA TYR A 61 12.68 2.35 2.24
C TYR A 61 12.90 1.32 1.11
N ALA A 62 12.69 0.03 1.39
CA ALA A 62 12.82 -1.02 0.39
C ALA A 62 11.87 -0.85 -0.80
N ILE A 63 10.67 -0.30 -0.59
CA ILE A 63 9.73 0.08 -1.65
C ILE A 63 10.28 1.26 -2.45
N ASP A 64 10.85 2.26 -1.78
CA ASP A 64 11.43 3.44 -2.43
C ASP A 64 12.58 3.12 -3.38
N THR A 65 13.33 2.04 -3.11
CA THR A 65 14.46 1.62 -3.96
C THR A 65 14.06 0.77 -5.17
N GLN A 66 12.79 0.35 -5.28
CA GLN A 66 12.34 -0.47 -6.42
C GLN A 66 12.06 0.38 -7.65
N LYS A 67 12.33 -0.18 -8.83
CA LYS A 67 11.84 0.40 -10.09
C LYS A 67 10.33 0.22 -10.17
N PHE A 68 9.66 1.12 -10.88
CA PHE A 68 8.20 1.05 -11.03
C PHE A 68 7.73 -0.29 -11.62
N ASN A 69 8.43 -0.83 -12.63
CA ASN A 69 8.14 -2.17 -13.18
C ASN A 69 8.22 -3.31 -12.15
N ASP A 70 9.10 -3.19 -11.14
CA ASP A 70 9.16 -4.18 -10.07
C ASP A 70 7.98 -4.04 -9.11
N LEU A 71 7.56 -2.81 -8.81
CA LEU A 71 6.35 -2.52 -8.04
C LEU A 71 5.09 -3.04 -8.74
N ILE A 72 5.03 -2.91 -10.07
CA ILE A 72 3.93 -3.43 -10.91
C ILE A 72 3.78 -4.93 -10.74
N GLN A 73 4.89 -5.67 -10.79
CA GLN A 73 4.87 -7.12 -10.58
C GLN A 73 4.45 -7.51 -9.16
N ILE A 74 4.81 -6.70 -8.16
CA ILE A 74 4.36 -6.91 -6.76
C ILE A 74 2.85 -6.69 -6.65
N VAL A 75 2.32 -5.57 -7.16
CA VAL A 75 0.87 -5.29 -7.07
C VAL A 75 0.03 -6.19 -7.96
N GLN A 76 0.58 -6.72 -9.06
CA GLN A 76 -0.13 -7.69 -9.90
C GLN A 76 -0.56 -8.91 -9.10
N GLN A 77 0.29 -9.38 -8.17
CA GLN A 77 -0.08 -10.48 -7.25
C GLN A 77 -1.26 -10.09 -6.36
N PHE A 78 -1.29 -8.84 -5.87
CA PHE A 78 -2.43 -8.34 -5.10
C PHE A 78 -3.71 -8.32 -5.94
N VAL A 79 -3.66 -7.79 -7.16
CA VAL A 79 -4.81 -7.71 -8.06
C VAL A 79 -5.35 -9.11 -8.35
N LEU A 80 -4.48 -10.07 -8.67
CA LEU A 80 -4.86 -11.45 -8.96
C LEU A 80 -5.49 -12.14 -7.74
N LEU A 81 -4.90 -11.96 -6.56
CA LEU A 81 -5.39 -12.60 -5.33
C LEU A 81 -6.70 -11.99 -4.82
N TYR A 82 -6.82 -10.67 -4.88
CA TYR A 82 -7.86 -9.94 -4.14
C TYR A 82 -9.04 -9.47 -5.00
N SER A 83 -8.91 -9.36 -6.33
CA SER A 83 -9.97 -8.85 -7.22
C SER A 83 -11.34 -9.52 -7.13
N ARG A 84 -11.41 -10.76 -6.61
CA ARG A 84 -12.65 -11.55 -6.45
C ARG A 84 -12.94 -11.92 -5.00
N GLN A 85 -12.27 -11.29 -4.04
CA GLN A 85 -12.41 -11.60 -2.62
C GLN A 85 -13.59 -10.85 -2.00
N SER A 86 -14.05 -11.36 -0.86
CA SER A 86 -15.18 -10.76 -0.15
C SER A 86 -14.82 -9.42 0.48
N ASN A 87 -15.82 -8.55 0.64
CA ASN A 87 -15.70 -7.26 1.31
C ASN A 87 -15.07 -7.40 2.72
N GLN A 88 -15.31 -8.51 3.41
CA GLN A 88 -14.74 -8.77 4.74
C GLN A 88 -13.21 -8.88 4.72
N ILE A 89 -12.63 -9.46 3.66
CA ILE A 89 -11.17 -9.57 3.52
C ILE A 89 -10.57 -8.18 3.34
N TYR A 90 -11.17 -7.36 2.49
CA TYR A 90 -10.78 -5.96 2.31
C TYR A 90 -10.87 -5.18 3.63
N LYS A 91 -12.02 -5.22 4.30
CA LYS A 91 -12.20 -4.53 5.59
C LYS A 91 -11.14 -4.94 6.62
N THR A 92 -10.79 -6.23 6.68
CA THR A 92 -9.72 -6.73 7.57
C THR A 92 -8.35 -6.13 7.23
N ILE A 93 -8.00 -6.01 5.94
CA ILE A 93 -6.72 -5.44 5.51
C ILE A 93 -6.67 -3.93 5.78
N PHE A 94 -7.76 -3.22 5.48
CA PHE A 94 -7.82 -1.76 5.52
C PHE A 94 -7.97 -1.19 6.93
N LEU A 95 -8.48 -1.97 7.89
CA LEU A 95 -8.46 -1.60 9.32
C LEU A 95 -7.13 -1.92 9.99
N ASN A 96 -6.27 -2.74 9.38
CA ASN A 96 -4.97 -3.06 9.93
C ASN A 96 -3.94 -1.98 9.58
N LYS A 97 -3.19 -1.51 10.60
CA LYS A 97 -2.18 -0.46 10.46
C LYS A 97 -1.15 -0.74 9.37
N PHE A 98 -0.60 -1.94 9.35
CA PHE A 98 0.36 -2.32 8.32
C PHE A 98 -0.31 -2.50 6.97
N GLY A 99 -1.45 -3.20 6.93
CA GLY A 99 -2.18 -3.45 5.69
C GLY A 99 -2.49 -2.16 4.93
N LEU A 100 -3.15 -1.21 5.59
CA LEU A 100 -3.46 0.08 4.99
C LEU A 100 -2.21 0.86 4.61
N THR A 101 -1.26 1.06 5.53
CA THR A 101 -0.08 1.89 5.24
C THR A 101 0.77 1.30 4.10
N TYR A 102 0.88 -0.03 4.02
CA TYR A 102 1.60 -0.71 2.95
C TYR A 102 0.93 -0.44 1.59
N LEU A 103 -0.39 -0.57 1.48
CA LEU A 103 -1.10 -0.27 0.23
C LEU A 103 -1.01 1.21 -0.15
N LEU A 104 -1.11 2.12 0.81
CA LEU A 104 -0.95 3.56 0.58
C LEU A 104 0.46 3.92 0.10
N LYS A 105 1.50 3.25 0.61
CA LYS A 105 2.87 3.44 0.12
C LYS A 105 2.97 3.07 -1.35
N PHE A 106 2.41 1.94 -1.77
CA PHE A 106 2.36 1.58 -3.20
C PHE A 106 1.54 2.60 -4.00
N PHE A 107 0.38 3.01 -3.50
CA PHE A 107 -0.44 4.04 -4.15
C PHE A 107 0.35 5.34 -4.37
N SER A 108 1.18 5.76 -3.40
CA SER A 108 2.02 6.96 -3.53
C SER A 108 3.05 6.86 -4.67
N LYS A 109 3.44 5.65 -5.07
CA LYS A 109 4.38 5.43 -6.17
C LYS A 109 3.79 5.61 -7.56
N SER A 110 2.50 5.91 -7.65
CA SER A 110 1.84 6.24 -8.92
C SER A 110 2.52 7.41 -9.65
N GLU A 111 3.19 8.32 -8.93
CA GLU A 111 3.90 9.46 -9.53
C GLU A 111 5.12 9.06 -10.38
N LEU A 112 5.68 7.87 -10.14
CA LEU A 112 6.80 7.36 -10.92
C LEU A 112 6.41 7.02 -12.37
N ILE A 113 5.12 7.01 -12.71
CA ILE A 113 4.63 6.75 -14.06
C ILE A 113 5.18 7.73 -15.10
N ASN A 114 5.55 8.94 -14.69
CA ASN A 114 6.08 9.96 -15.59
C ASN A 114 7.58 9.80 -15.89
N GLN A 115 8.26 8.82 -15.27
CA GLN A 115 9.71 8.65 -15.42
C GLN A 115 10.10 7.80 -16.63
N ASP A 116 9.23 6.88 -17.05
CA ASP A 116 9.47 6.00 -18.21
C ASP A 116 8.20 5.89 -19.07
N ASP A 117 8.37 5.57 -20.36
CA ASP A 117 7.26 5.21 -21.24
C ASP A 117 6.79 3.78 -20.93
N PHE A 118 5.86 3.66 -19.98
CA PHE A 118 5.24 2.39 -19.63
C PHE A 118 4.14 2.01 -20.62
N ASP A 119 4.10 0.72 -20.98
CA ASP A 119 3.07 0.18 -21.86
C ASP A 119 1.66 0.19 -21.23
N ASN A 120 0.66 -0.12 -22.06
CA ASN A 120 -0.74 -0.14 -21.63
C ASN A 120 -1.05 -1.26 -20.63
N GLU A 121 -0.28 -2.35 -20.62
CA GLU A 121 -0.48 -3.47 -19.69
C GLU A 121 -0.08 -3.05 -18.28
N VAL A 122 1.08 -2.42 -18.14
CA VAL A 122 1.59 -1.84 -16.89
C VAL A 122 0.57 -0.85 -16.32
N LYS A 123 0.07 0.08 -17.15
CA LYS A 123 -0.97 1.04 -16.73
C LYS A 123 -2.27 0.37 -16.31
N SER A 124 -2.70 -0.68 -17.02
CA SER A 124 -3.92 -1.43 -16.70
C SER A 124 -3.82 -2.17 -15.36
N ILE A 125 -2.69 -2.83 -15.09
CA ILE A 125 -2.43 -3.52 -13.80
C ILE A 125 -2.47 -2.50 -12.65
N TRP A 126 -1.79 -1.37 -12.81
CA TRP A 126 -1.76 -0.34 -11.77
C TRP A 126 -3.13 0.30 -11.57
N SER A 127 -3.87 0.60 -12.64
CA SER A 127 -5.25 1.10 -12.57
C SER A 127 -6.17 0.14 -11.81
N SER A 128 -6.03 -1.17 -12.08
CA SER A 128 -6.75 -2.21 -11.33
C SER A 128 -6.40 -2.18 -9.85
N PHE A 129 -5.11 -2.07 -9.51
CA PHE A 129 -4.66 -1.93 -8.12
C PHE A 129 -5.29 -0.69 -7.44
N LEU A 130 -5.23 0.49 -8.07
CA LEU A 130 -5.83 1.71 -7.54
C LEU A 130 -7.33 1.54 -7.27
N ASN A 131 -8.07 0.98 -8.23
CA ASN A 131 -9.50 0.74 -8.10
C ASN A 131 -9.83 -0.25 -6.98
N LEU A 132 -9.01 -1.30 -6.77
CA LEU A 132 -9.18 -2.21 -5.64
C LEU A 132 -8.90 -1.50 -4.29
N VAL A 133 -7.93 -0.59 -4.25
CA VAL A 133 -7.67 0.19 -3.04
C VAL A 133 -8.84 1.13 -2.73
N LEU A 134 -9.37 1.83 -3.73
CA LEU A 134 -10.55 2.69 -3.57
C LEU A 134 -11.78 1.90 -3.12
N ASN A 135 -12.01 0.71 -3.69
CA ASN A 135 -13.06 -0.19 -3.23
C ASN A 135 -12.87 -0.59 -1.76
N GLY A 136 -11.65 -0.93 -1.35
CA GLY A 136 -11.33 -1.24 0.04
C GLY A 136 -11.61 -0.09 0.99
N LEU A 137 -11.24 1.14 0.61
CA LEU A 137 -11.50 2.35 1.40
C LEU A 137 -12.99 2.64 1.57
N LEU A 138 -13.83 2.32 0.58
CA LEU A 138 -15.29 2.50 0.70
C LEU A 138 -15.92 1.63 1.78
N LEU A 139 -15.32 0.49 2.10
CA LEU A 139 -15.85 -0.46 3.09
C LEU A 139 -15.55 -0.06 4.53
N ILE A 140 -14.77 1.01 4.74
CA ILE A 140 -14.40 1.53 6.05
C ILE A 140 -15.36 2.67 6.42
N ASP A 141 -16.15 2.46 7.46
CA ASP A 141 -17.10 3.47 7.94
C ASP A 141 -16.50 4.23 9.13
N GLU A 142 -17.07 5.39 9.49
CA GLU A 142 -16.56 6.19 10.61
C GLU A 142 -16.57 5.42 11.94
N ASP A 143 -17.55 4.54 12.14
CA ASP A 143 -17.65 3.70 13.33
C ASP A 143 -16.48 2.72 13.46
N ASP A 144 -15.94 2.23 12.33
CA ASP A 144 -14.77 1.36 12.36
C ASP A 144 -13.50 2.13 12.76
N LEU A 145 -13.41 3.41 12.37
CA LEU A 145 -12.29 4.28 12.72
C LEU A 145 -12.34 4.73 14.18
N ASN A 146 -13.54 5.01 14.70
CA ASN A 146 -13.74 5.48 16.08
C ASN A 146 -13.55 4.37 17.13
N ASN A 147 -13.67 3.10 16.76
CA ASN A 147 -13.36 1.96 17.63
C ASN A 147 -11.85 1.61 17.66
N GLY A 148 -11.03 2.27 16.84
CA GLY A 148 -9.58 2.17 16.86
C GLY A 148 -8.96 3.12 17.89
N ILE A 149 -7.93 2.66 18.61
CA ILE A 149 -7.16 3.50 19.56
C ILE A 149 -6.67 4.75 18.82
N THR A 150 -7.17 5.92 19.22
CA THR A 150 -6.78 7.22 18.67
C THR A 150 -5.27 7.39 18.76
N ASN A 151 -4.60 7.55 17.61
CA ASN A 151 -3.18 7.89 17.60
C ASN A 151 -2.98 9.31 18.13
N SER A 152 -1.85 9.57 18.79
CA SER A 152 -1.48 10.85 19.43
C SER A 152 -1.35 12.06 18.48
N LYS A 153 -1.70 11.90 17.20
CA LYS A 153 -1.62 12.93 16.15
C LYS A 153 -2.98 13.40 15.61
N GLY A 154 -4.10 12.95 16.20
CA GLY A 154 -5.44 13.45 15.82
C GLY A 154 -5.98 12.92 14.48
N SER A 155 -5.26 12.04 13.78
CA SER A 155 -5.82 11.29 12.65
C SER A 155 -6.58 10.07 13.17
N LYS A 156 -7.82 9.89 12.69
CA LYS A 156 -8.65 8.71 12.96
C LYS A 156 -8.07 7.44 12.32
N TRP A 157 -7.19 7.59 11.32
CA TRP A 157 -6.59 6.48 10.62
C TRP A 157 -5.39 5.92 11.38
N ASN A 158 -5.41 4.60 11.59
CA ASN A 158 -4.27 3.91 12.16
C ASN A 158 -3.25 3.60 11.06
N VAL A 159 -2.34 4.54 10.77
CA VAL A 159 -1.27 4.38 9.78
C VAL A 159 0.11 4.67 10.39
N TYR A 160 1.20 4.15 9.81
CA TYR A 160 2.55 4.48 10.28
C TYR A 160 3.00 5.87 9.87
N GLU A 161 2.67 6.27 8.64
CA GLU A 161 3.06 7.55 8.04
C GLU A 161 2.07 7.95 6.95
N THR A 162 2.10 9.22 6.57
CA THR A 162 1.32 9.80 5.47
C THR A 162 2.21 10.02 4.26
N TYR A 163 1.67 9.90 3.06
CA TYR A 163 2.43 10.06 1.82
C TYR A 163 2.02 11.29 1.03
N GLN A 164 2.95 11.81 0.25
CA GLN A 164 2.63 12.81 -0.77
C GLN A 164 1.97 12.16 -1.98
N LEU A 165 1.01 12.86 -2.57
CA LEU A 165 0.33 12.40 -3.77
C LEU A 165 -0.25 13.52 -4.62
N ASN A 166 0.11 13.54 -5.89
CA ASN A 166 -0.49 14.39 -6.91
C ASN A 166 -1.69 13.69 -7.56
N PHE A 167 -2.89 14.09 -7.15
CA PHE A 167 -4.15 13.49 -7.61
C PHE A 167 -4.35 13.69 -9.13
N ASN A 168 -3.98 14.85 -9.66
CA ASN A 168 -4.11 15.16 -11.09
C ASN A 168 -3.26 14.22 -11.95
N THR A 169 -2.04 13.94 -11.50
CA THR A 169 -1.13 13.00 -12.18
C THR A 169 -1.73 11.60 -12.26
N ILE A 170 -2.38 11.14 -11.19
CA ILE A 170 -3.01 9.81 -11.17
C ILE A 170 -4.18 9.75 -12.13
N LEU A 171 -5.12 10.69 -12.02
CA LEU A 171 -6.33 10.72 -12.83
C LEU A 171 -6.04 10.90 -14.33
N LYS A 172 -4.91 11.53 -14.67
CA LYS A 172 -4.47 11.68 -16.07
C LYS A 172 -3.83 10.41 -16.64
N ASN A 173 -3.14 9.63 -15.82
CA ASN A 173 -2.29 8.53 -16.30
C ASN A 173 -2.91 7.13 -16.13
N PHE A 174 -3.90 6.98 -15.25
CA PHE A 174 -4.51 5.70 -14.91
C PHE A 174 -6.03 5.72 -15.11
N ASP A 175 -6.57 4.57 -15.51
CA ASP A 175 -8.01 4.37 -15.67
C ASP A 175 -8.67 4.14 -14.29
N VAL A 176 -8.85 5.24 -13.58
CA VAL A 176 -9.44 5.26 -12.24
C VAL A 176 -10.95 5.42 -12.35
N ASN A 177 -11.70 4.57 -11.63
CA ASN A 177 -13.15 4.70 -11.54
C ASN A 177 -13.51 5.99 -10.79
N MET A 178 -14.04 6.96 -11.52
CA MET A 178 -14.35 8.29 -11.00
C MET A 178 -15.44 8.31 -9.92
N ASP A 179 -16.38 7.36 -9.94
CA ASP A 179 -17.39 7.23 -8.88
C ASP A 179 -16.74 6.78 -7.56
N LEU A 180 -15.86 5.77 -7.63
CA LEU A 180 -15.08 5.33 -6.46
C LEU A 180 -14.15 6.43 -5.95
N TRP A 181 -13.51 7.17 -6.86
CA TRP A 181 -12.63 8.27 -6.49
C TRP A 181 -13.40 9.35 -5.72
N THR A 182 -14.51 9.82 -6.28
CA THR A 182 -15.33 10.90 -5.70
C THR A 182 -15.84 10.50 -4.31
N LYS A 183 -16.31 9.25 -4.15
CA LYS A 183 -16.78 8.74 -2.86
C LYS A 183 -15.67 8.62 -1.80
N ASN A 184 -14.41 8.49 -2.22
CA ASN A 184 -13.25 8.39 -1.32
C ASN A 184 -12.48 9.70 -1.17
N GLU A 185 -12.85 10.79 -1.86
CA GLU A 185 -12.01 11.99 -1.96
C GLU A 185 -11.62 12.56 -0.59
N GLY A 186 -12.58 12.63 0.34
CA GLY A 186 -12.33 13.07 1.72
C GLY A 186 -11.32 12.17 2.44
N LYS A 187 -11.48 10.84 2.35
CA LYS A 187 -10.56 9.86 2.94
C LYS A 187 -9.16 9.96 2.33
N LEU A 188 -9.07 10.15 1.01
CA LEU A 188 -7.79 10.31 0.32
C LEU A 188 -7.06 11.58 0.77
N LYS A 189 -7.77 12.69 0.98
CA LYS A 189 -7.19 13.95 1.50
C LYS A 189 -6.71 13.85 2.95
N GLU A 190 -7.29 12.94 3.75
CA GLU A 190 -6.81 12.64 5.11
C GLU A 190 -5.59 11.70 5.11
N LEU A 191 -5.54 10.76 4.16
CA LEU A 191 -4.49 9.74 4.07
C LEU A 191 -3.23 10.22 3.33
N PHE A 192 -3.38 11.20 2.43
CA PHE A 192 -2.29 11.75 1.63
C PHE A 192 -2.17 13.27 1.84
N THR A 193 -0.93 13.75 1.95
CA THR A 193 -0.63 15.18 1.86
C THR A 193 -0.59 15.59 0.39
N GLN A 194 -1.51 16.44 -0.05
CA GLN A 194 -1.53 16.90 -1.45
C GLN A 194 -0.34 17.79 -1.76
N PHE A 195 0.21 17.67 -2.97
CA PHE A 195 0.98 18.75 -3.56
C PHE A 195 0.02 19.94 -3.80
N ALA A 196 0.39 21.13 -3.33
CA ALA A 196 -0.02 22.31 -4.07
C ALA A 196 0.71 22.16 -5.41
N ASP A 197 -0.03 22.02 -6.52
CA ASP A 197 0.56 22.36 -7.80
C ASP A 197 0.98 23.82 -7.61
N ASP A 198 2.28 24.09 -7.48
CA ASP A 198 2.79 25.45 -7.57
C ASP A 198 2.22 25.97 -8.89
N GLU A 199 1.25 26.88 -8.78
CA GLU A 199 0.81 27.70 -9.90
C GLU A 199 2.10 28.16 -10.55
N GLN A 200 2.31 27.75 -11.81
CA GLN A 200 3.35 28.36 -12.63
C GLN A 200 3.00 29.84 -12.66
N ILE A 201 3.65 30.60 -11.77
CA ILE A 201 3.72 32.05 -11.83
C ILE A 201 4.34 32.33 -13.21
N PHE A 202 3.51 32.95 -14.03
CA PHE A 202 3.72 33.45 -15.39
C PHE A 202 5.18 33.71 -15.81
#